data_AF-A0A1I8NKQ1-F1
#
_entry.id   AF-A0A1I8NKQ1-F1
#
_cell.length_a   1.000
_cell.length_b   1.000
_cell.length_c   1.000
_cell.angle_alpha   90.00
_cell.angle_beta   90.00
_cell.angle_gamma   90.00
#
_symmetry.space_group_name_H-M   'P 1'
#
loop_
_entity.id
_entity.type
_entity.pdbx_description
1 polymer ?
#
loop_
_entity_poly.entity_id
_entity_poly.type
_entity_poly.pdbx_seq_one_letter_code
_entity_poly.pdbx_strand_id
1 'polypeptide(L)'
;MQQSDALLRCNEDKDKYAAESPNILDLNDDCLLEIFKYLTIQETFGILHNLGKRIDNIAYKRIAQLKSLNFSLRDPPEFSPYQLTVIGKTLKTLRISVGYSLNTEQFITRYLKPLCYHGSIQDLTLNYIQFNDAYKQCVLKLAPNLRFLDLNFCQLTDGLLQPIVESCIRLETLSIIGNYEWRGKSLHHIKSSYIKSITLELNDLCNNEVEAFKAKRGQVCLKVFDKGRNTFRTVNKGFETNTLIFSL
;
A
#
# COMPACT_ATOMS: atom_id res chain seq x y z
N MET A 1 87.48 4.33 12.64
CA MET A 1 86.86 3.39 11.68
C MET A 1 85.67 2.74 12.39
N GLN A 2 84.57 3.49 12.52
CA GLN A 2 83.35 3.10 13.23
C GLN A 2 82.18 3.63 12.40
N GLN A 3 81.67 2.80 11.50
CA GLN A 3 80.45 3.05 10.71
C GLN A 3 80.09 1.73 10.01
N SER A 4 79.54 0.74 10.73
CA SER A 4 78.81 -0.36 10.07
C SER A 4 77.68 -0.98 10.88
N ASP A 5 77.51 -0.67 12.17
CA ASP A 5 76.50 -1.35 13.01
C ASP A 5 75.17 -0.60 13.19
N ALA A 6 75.01 0.58 12.58
CA ALA A 6 73.79 1.38 12.75
C ALA A 6 72.69 1.14 11.67
N LEU A 7 72.98 0.38 10.60
CA LEU A 7 72.05 0.21 9.47
C LEU A 7 71.28 -1.12 9.46
N LEU A 8 71.54 -2.02 10.42
CA LEU A 8 70.89 -3.34 10.48
C LEU A 8 69.77 -3.45 11.53
N ARG A 9 69.43 -2.38 12.26
CA ARG A 9 68.36 -2.39 13.28
C ARG A 9 67.06 -1.66 12.91
N CYS A 10 66.92 -1.20 11.66
CA CYS A 10 65.73 -0.43 11.25
C CYS A 10 64.70 -1.22 10.42
N ASN A 11 64.76 -2.55 10.40
CA ASN A 11 63.86 -3.37 9.57
C ASN A 11 62.97 -4.36 10.35
N GLU A 12 62.95 -4.35 11.69
CA GLU A 12 62.15 -5.35 12.47
C GLU A 12 60.86 -4.80 13.10
N ASP A 13 60.56 -3.50 12.99
CA ASP A 13 59.38 -2.89 13.64
C ASP A 13 58.33 -2.31 12.67
N LYS A 14 58.39 -2.63 11.36
CA LYS A 14 57.40 -2.13 10.39
C LYS A 14 56.15 -3.00 10.24
N ASP A 15 56.11 -4.19 10.83
CA ASP A 15 54.99 -5.14 10.65
C ASP A 15 54.04 -5.26 11.86
N LYS A 16 54.20 -4.44 12.91
CA LYS A 16 53.40 -4.59 14.15
C LYS A 16 52.08 -3.81 14.21
N TYR A 17 51.76 -3.01 13.20
CA TYR A 17 50.54 -2.20 13.17
C TYR A 17 49.90 -2.13 11.78
N ALA A 18 49.88 -3.24 11.04
CA ALA A 18 48.87 -3.40 10.01
C ALA A 18 47.53 -3.64 10.74
N ALA A 19 46.93 -2.57 11.26
CA ALA A 19 45.56 -2.62 11.74
C ALA A 19 44.71 -3.16 10.58
N GLU A 20 44.13 -4.34 10.76
CA GLU A 20 43.20 -4.91 9.78
C GLU A 20 42.21 -3.81 9.40
N SER A 21 42.11 -3.54 8.10
CA SER A 21 41.19 -2.53 7.59
C SER A 21 39.79 -2.89 8.08
N PRO A 22 39.09 -1.97 8.78
CA PRO A 22 37.81 -2.28 9.41
C PRO A 22 36.85 -2.88 8.38
N ASN A 23 36.33 -4.07 8.68
CA ASN A 23 35.42 -4.78 7.80
C ASN A 23 34.00 -4.31 8.09
N ILE A 24 33.19 -4.09 7.06
CA ILE A 24 31.76 -3.77 7.22
C ILE A 24 31.02 -4.82 8.06
N LEU A 25 31.49 -6.07 8.05
CA LEU A 25 30.92 -7.16 8.83
C LEU A 25 31.19 -7.05 10.34
N ASP A 26 32.14 -6.21 10.76
CA ASP A 26 32.45 -5.94 12.16
C ASP A 26 31.41 -5.01 12.82
N LEU A 27 30.61 -4.31 12.01
CA LEU A 27 29.51 -3.48 12.47
C LEU A 27 28.40 -4.34 13.06
N ASN A 28 27.69 -3.84 14.07
CA ASN A 28 26.50 -4.49 14.61
C ASN A 28 25.29 -4.37 13.64
N ASP A 29 24.22 -5.13 13.91
CA ASP A 29 23.05 -5.18 13.03
C ASP A 29 22.33 -3.84 12.87
N ASP A 30 22.34 -2.98 13.90
CA ASP A 30 21.68 -1.67 13.86
C ASP A 30 22.46 -0.70 12.97
N CYS A 31 23.79 -0.66 13.10
CA CYS A 31 24.67 0.11 12.22
C CYS A 31 24.52 -0.32 10.75
N LEU A 32 24.48 -1.63 10.50
CA LEU A 32 24.25 -2.16 9.15
C LEU A 32 22.86 -1.80 8.61
N LEU A 33 21.83 -1.85 9.45
CA LEU A 33 20.48 -1.45 9.06
C LEU A 33 20.41 0.04 8.73
N GLU A 34 21.10 0.91 9.48
CA GLU A 34 21.21 2.33 9.18
C GLU A 34 21.93 2.57 7.85
N ILE A 35 23.00 1.82 7.55
CA ILE A 35 23.67 1.88 6.24
C ILE A 35 22.70 1.45 5.12
N PHE A 36 21.92 0.39 5.33
CA PHE A 36 21.00 -0.13 4.31
C PHE A 36 19.82 0.82 4.05
N LYS A 37 19.58 1.85 4.88
CA LYS A 37 18.60 2.90 4.58
C LYS A 37 18.97 3.73 3.35
N TYR A 38 20.26 3.84 3.04
CA TYR A 38 20.75 4.53 1.85
C TYR A 38 20.58 3.72 0.57
N LEU A 39 20.29 2.43 0.66
CA LEU A 39 19.91 1.61 -0.49
C LEU A 39 18.44 1.81 -0.81
N THR A 40 18.13 1.90 -2.10
CA THR A 40 16.78 1.68 -2.60
C THR A 40 16.31 0.27 -2.25
N ILE A 41 15.00 0.05 -2.28
CA ILE A 41 14.44 -1.28 -2.06
C ILE A 41 14.93 -2.26 -3.13
N GLN A 42 15.11 -1.81 -4.37
CA GLN A 42 15.62 -2.65 -5.46
C GLN A 42 17.07 -3.06 -5.22
N GLU A 43 17.95 -2.13 -4.84
CA GLU A 43 19.34 -2.44 -4.48
C GLU A 43 19.41 -3.36 -3.25
N THR A 44 18.51 -3.16 -2.27
CA THR A 44 18.41 -4.04 -1.09
C THR A 44 18.04 -5.48 -1.48
N PHE A 45 17.22 -5.67 -2.52
CA PHE A 45 16.99 -7.00 -3.07
C PHE A 45 18.23 -7.55 -3.81
N GLY A 46 19.00 -6.68 -4.46
CA GLY A 46 20.23 -7.06 -5.18
C GLY A 46 21.34 -7.62 -4.29
N ILE A 47 21.33 -7.34 -2.99
CA ILE A 47 22.31 -7.87 -2.03
C ILE A 47 21.86 -9.19 -1.37
N LEU A 48 20.59 -9.58 -1.50
CA LEU A 48 20.10 -10.84 -0.93
C LEU A 48 20.84 -12.03 -1.54
N HIS A 49 21.14 -13.00 -0.69
CA HIS A 49 21.79 -14.27 -1.01
C HIS A 49 23.24 -14.15 -1.52
N ASN A 50 23.80 -12.94 -1.53
CA ASN A 50 25.17 -12.68 -2.03
C ASN A 50 26.21 -12.53 -0.91
N LEU A 51 25.81 -12.04 0.27
CA LEU A 51 26.74 -11.63 1.33
C LEU A 51 26.58 -12.42 2.65
N GLY A 52 25.72 -13.45 2.64
CA GLY A 52 25.50 -14.36 3.78
C GLY A 52 24.24 -14.07 4.60
N LYS A 53 23.84 -15.04 5.43
CA LYS A 53 22.55 -15.05 6.15
C LYS A 53 22.31 -13.82 7.04
N ARG A 54 23.37 -13.29 7.67
CA ARG A 54 23.26 -12.11 8.54
C ARG A 54 22.85 -10.88 7.72
N ILE A 55 23.48 -10.67 6.57
CA ILE A 55 23.14 -9.59 5.66
C ILE A 55 21.75 -9.77 5.07
N ASP A 56 21.36 -10.99 4.72
CA ASP A 56 19.99 -11.30 4.27
C ASP A 56 18.95 -10.88 5.32
N ASN A 57 19.19 -11.20 6.60
CA ASN A 57 18.28 -10.82 7.68
C ASN A 57 18.15 -9.30 7.81
N ILE A 58 19.24 -8.55 7.65
CA ILE A 58 19.25 -7.09 7.72
C ILE A 58 18.55 -6.50 6.49
N ALA A 59 18.79 -7.05 5.29
CA ALA A 59 18.09 -6.67 4.07
C ALA A 59 16.57 -6.92 4.19
N TYR A 60 16.15 -8.06 4.74
CA TYR A 60 14.73 -8.31 5.01
C TYR A 60 14.14 -7.34 6.03
N LYS A 61 14.88 -7.00 7.12
CA LYS A 61 14.46 -5.95 8.07
C LYS A 61 14.28 -4.60 7.36
N ARG A 62 15.21 -4.23 6.46
CA ARG A 62 15.15 -3.01 5.66
C ARG A 62 13.94 -3.01 4.72
N ILE A 63 13.72 -4.08 3.96
CA ILE A 63 12.55 -4.23 3.08
C ILE A 63 11.25 -4.14 3.89
N ALA A 64 11.23 -4.74 5.08
CA ALA A 64 10.07 -4.69 5.97
C ALA A 64 9.74 -3.28 6.47
N GLN A 65 10.63 -2.29 6.36
CA GLN A 65 10.33 -0.89 6.67
C GLN A 65 9.48 -0.21 5.58
N LEU A 66 9.39 -0.79 4.36
CA LEU A 66 8.49 -0.30 3.33
C LEU A 66 7.03 -0.60 3.72
N LYS A 67 6.34 0.41 4.26
CA LYS A 67 4.94 0.26 4.70
C LYS A 67 3.90 0.71 3.67
N SER A 68 4.31 1.51 2.69
CA SER A 68 3.43 2.03 1.64
C SER A 68 4.03 1.76 0.27
N LEU A 69 3.20 1.28 -0.66
CA LEU A 69 3.56 1.08 -2.06
C LEU A 69 2.45 1.71 -2.92
N ASN A 70 2.84 2.67 -3.74
CA ASN A 70 1.94 3.43 -4.59
C ASN A 70 2.49 3.43 -6.01
N PHE A 71 1.70 3.00 -7.00
CA PHE A 71 2.13 3.03 -8.39
C PHE A 71 0.95 3.08 -9.37
N SER A 72 1.25 3.45 -10.61
CA SER A 72 0.34 3.40 -11.74
C SER A 72 0.86 2.36 -12.72
N LEU A 73 -0.01 1.65 -13.45
CA LEU A 73 0.47 0.73 -14.49
C LEU A 73 0.92 1.43 -15.77
N ARG A 74 0.81 2.77 -15.82
CA ARG A 74 1.56 3.60 -16.78
C ARG A 74 3.05 3.66 -16.47
N ASP A 75 3.42 3.43 -15.21
CA ASP A 75 4.79 3.41 -14.69
C ASP A 75 4.92 2.32 -13.60
N PRO A 76 4.86 1.04 -14.00
CA PRO A 76 4.81 -0.07 -13.06
C PRO A 76 6.15 -0.26 -12.35
N PRO A 77 6.15 -0.73 -11.08
CA PRO A 77 7.39 -0.94 -10.36
C PRO A 77 8.17 -2.13 -10.93
N GLU A 78 9.49 -2.01 -10.95
CA GLU A 78 10.42 -3.03 -11.46
C GLU A 78 10.68 -4.18 -10.45
N PHE A 79 9.64 -4.59 -9.73
CA PHE A 79 9.70 -5.73 -8.81
C PHE A 79 9.20 -7.01 -9.48
N SER A 80 9.94 -8.10 -9.31
CA SER A 80 9.50 -9.46 -9.64
C SER A 80 8.35 -9.92 -8.74
N PRO A 81 7.59 -10.96 -9.10
CA PRO A 81 6.49 -11.46 -8.27
C PRO A 81 6.98 -11.96 -6.91
N TYR A 82 8.20 -12.49 -6.85
CA TYR A 82 8.84 -12.88 -5.59
C TYR A 82 9.11 -11.66 -4.70
N GLN A 83 9.71 -10.59 -5.24
CA GLN A 83 9.97 -9.36 -4.50
C GLN A 83 8.67 -8.74 -3.98
N LEU A 84 7.62 -8.71 -4.82
CA LEU A 84 6.28 -8.26 -4.42
C LEU A 84 5.68 -9.12 -3.30
N THR A 85 5.92 -10.43 -3.31
CA THR A 85 5.50 -11.33 -2.23
C THR A 85 6.20 -11.00 -0.91
N VAL A 86 7.51 -10.70 -0.96
CA VAL A 86 8.28 -10.28 0.23
C VAL A 86 7.76 -8.94 0.75
N ILE A 87 7.54 -7.96 -0.12
CA ILE A 87 6.98 -6.64 0.23
C ILE A 87 5.60 -6.81 0.88
N GLY A 88 4.71 -7.60 0.25
CA GLY A 88 3.32 -7.80 0.68
C GLY A 88 3.16 -8.33 2.10
N LYS A 89 4.16 -9.06 2.64
CA LYS A 89 4.14 -9.58 4.02
C LYS A 89 4.02 -8.49 5.08
N THR A 90 4.57 -7.30 4.84
CA THR A 90 4.66 -6.24 5.86
C THR A 90 4.02 -4.92 5.46
N LEU A 91 3.56 -4.84 4.21
CA LEU A 91 2.90 -3.69 3.63
C LEU A 91 1.60 -3.35 4.37
N LYS A 92 1.37 -2.06 4.63
CA LYS A 92 0.17 -1.54 5.29
C LYS A 92 -0.73 -0.76 4.34
N THR A 93 -0.13 -0.04 3.39
CA THR A 93 -0.84 0.78 2.42
C THR A 93 -0.46 0.35 1.01
N LEU A 94 -1.46 0.04 0.20
CA LEU A 94 -1.30 -0.29 -1.22
C LEU A 94 -2.23 0.59 -2.05
N ARG A 95 -1.66 1.35 -2.99
CA ARG A 95 -2.44 2.15 -3.95
C ARG A 95 -2.00 1.84 -5.37
N ILE A 96 -2.95 1.40 -6.19
CA ILE A 96 -2.69 1.06 -7.58
C ILE A 96 -3.72 1.74 -8.49
N SER A 97 -3.22 2.54 -9.43
CA SER A 97 -3.99 3.05 -10.55
C SER A 97 -3.74 2.15 -11.77
N VAL A 98 -4.74 1.38 -12.19
CA VAL A 98 -4.56 0.34 -13.22
C VAL A 98 -4.77 0.92 -14.62
N GLY A 99 -5.94 1.53 -14.85
CA GLY A 99 -6.38 1.94 -16.19
C GLY A 99 -7.16 0.81 -16.87
N TYR A 100 -8.25 1.15 -17.54
CA TYR A 100 -9.22 0.17 -18.08
C TYR A 100 -8.69 -0.75 -19.20
N SER A 101 -7.54 -0.43 -19.79
CA SER A 101 -7.03 -1.09 -21.00
C SER A 101 -6.22 -2.37 -20.75
N LEU A 102 -6.12 -2.84 -19.51
CA LEU A 102 -5.21 -3.92 -19.14
C LEU A 102 -5.92 -5.27 -18.97
N ASN A 103 -5.17 -6.33 -19.30
CA ASN A 103 -5.60 -7.70 -19.08
C ASN A 103 -5.68 -7.97 -17.56
N THR A 104 -6.90 -8.20 -17.06
CA THR A 104 -7.18 -8.48 -15.65
C THR A 104 -6.35 -9.61 -15.07
N GLU A 105 -6.22 -10.75 -15.76
CA GLU A 105 -5.51 -11.92 -15.23
C GLU A 105 -4.01 -11.66 -15.07
N GLN A 106 -3.41 -10.96 -16.03
CA GLN A 106 -1.99 -10.59 -15.96
C GLN A 106 -1.75 -9.64 -14.79
N PHE A 107 -2.58 -8.61 -14.63
CA PHE A 107 -2.45 -7.68 -13.52
C PHE A 107 -2.59 -8.38 -12.16
N ILE A 108 -3.64 -9.19 -12.01
CA ILE A 108 -3.92 -9.90 -10.76
C ILE A 108 -2.76 -10.84 -10.43
N THR A 109 -2.28 -11.61 -11.40
CA THR A 109 -1.22 -12.60 -11.16
C THR A 109 0.13 -11.94 -10.93
N ARG A 110 0.44 -10.86 -11.64
CA ARG A 110 1.73 -10.16 -11.51
C ARG A 110 1.83 -9.32 -10.24
N TYR A 111 0.78 -8.58 -9.89
CA TYR A 111 0.85 -7.56 -8.84
C TYR A 111 -0.04 -7.88 -7.65
N LEU A 112 -1.35 -8.05 -7.88
CA LEU A 112 -2.31 -8.09 -6.79
C LEU A 112 -2.18 -9.34 -5.93
N LYS A 113 -2.08 -10.53 -6.53
CA LYS A 113 -1.91 -11.80 -5.80
C LYS A 113 -0.65 -11.77 -4.93
N PRO A 114 0.57 -11.49 -5.44
CA PRO A 114 1.77 -11.40 -4.61
C PRO A 114 1.66 -10.43 -3.43
N LEU A 115 1.12 -9.24 -3.66
CA LEU A 115 1.01 -8.21 -2.61
C LEU A 115 -0.06 -8.54 -1.55
N CYS A 116 -1.14 -9.21 -1.94
CA CYS A 116 -2.27 -9.48 -1.06
C CYS A 116 -2.23 -10.86 -0.39
N TYR A 117 -1.38 -11.79 -0.84
CA TYR A 117 -1.44 -13.20 -0.40
C TYR A 117 -1.20 -13.39 1.11
N HIS A 118 -0.24 -12.65 1.67
CA HIS A 118 0.08 -12.69 3.11
C HIS A 118 -0.43 -11.44 3.86
N GLY A 119 -1.33 -10.68 3.22
CA GLY A 119 -1.47 -9.25 3.44
C GLY A 119 -1.85 -8.85 4.86
N SER A 120 -1.08 -7.89 5.39
CA SER A 120 -1.43 -7.11 6.58
C SER A 120 -1.87 -5.69 6.22
N ILE A 121 -2.30 -5.52 4.97
CA ILE A 121 -2.74 -4.27 4.36
C ILE A 121 -4.00 -3.80 5.10
N GLN A 122 -3.97 -2.52 5.48
CA GLN A 122 -5.06 -1.83 6.16
C GLN A 122 -5.68 -0.79 5.23
N ASP A 123 -4.90 -0.24 4.31
CA ASP A 123 -5.33 0.79 3.38
C ASP A 123 -5.14 0.30 1.95
N LEU A 124 -6.25 0.07 1.25
CA LEU A 124 -6.24 -0.38 -0.14
C LEU A 124 -6.92 0.65 -1.05
N THR A 125 -6.22 1.06 -2.10
CA THR A 125 -6.79 1.80 -3.22
C THR A 125 -6.55 1.02 -4.51
N LEU A 126 -7.64 0.75 -5.23
CA LEU A 126 -7.60 0.21 -6.58
C LEU A 126 -8.51 1.07 -7.45
N ASN A 127 -7.97 1.74 -8.47
CA ASN A 127 -8.73 2.65 -9.32
C ASN A 127 -8.63 2.29 -10.79
N TYR A 128 -9.68 2.63 -11.55
CA TYR A 128 -9.75 2.47 -13.01
C TYR A 128 -9.63 1.00 -13.45
N ILE A 129 -10.46 0.14 -12.87
CA ILE A 129 -10.48 -1.31 -13.12
C ILE A 129 -11.86 -1.72 -13.61
N GLN A 130 -11.96 -2.66 -14.55
CA GLN A 130 -13.20 -3.42 -14.73
C GLN A 130 -13.26 -4.49 -13.64
N PHE A 131 -13.82 -4.15 -12.47
CA PHE A 131 -13.79 -5.01 -11.30
C PHE A 131 -14.66 -6.24 -11.51
N ASN A 132 -14.15 -7.40 -11.12
CA ASN A 132 -14.81 -8.70 -11.33
C ASN A 132 -14.54 -9.64 -10.16
N ASP A 133 -14.98 -10.89 -10.27
CA ASP A 133 -14.82 -11.88 -9.20
C ASP A 133 -13.36 -12.17 -8.84
N ALA A 134 -12.42 -12.12 -9.78
CA ALA A 134 -11.01 -12.36 -9.50
C ALA A 134 -10.42 -11.25 -8.61
N TYR A 135 -10.78 -9.99 -8.85
CA TYR A 135 -10.43 -8.88 -7.96
C TYR A 135 -11.12 -9.03 -6.59
N LYS A 136 -12.41 -9.35 -6.59
CA LYS A 136 -13.19 -9.58 -5.37
C LYS A 136 -12.51 -10.60 -4.45
N GLN A 137 -12.07 -11.74 -5.00
CA GLN A 137 -11.37 -12.77 -4.22
C GLN A 137 -10.06 -12.27 -3.61
N CYS A 138 -9.32 -11.41 -4.31
CA CYS A 138 -8.10 -10.82 -3.76
C CYS A 138 -8.40 -9.84 -2.62
N VAL A 139 -9.42 -8.99 -2.78
CA VAL A 139 -9.82 -8.01 -1.76
C VAL A 139 -10.41 -8.70 -0.53
N LEU A 140 -11.21 -9.76 -0.70
CA LEU A 140 -11.79 -10.53 0.41
C LEU A 140 -10.73 -11.11 1.36
N LYS A 141 -9.55 -11.49 0.84
CA LYS A 141 -8.43 -11.94 1.68
C LYS A 141 -7.90 -10.86 2.61
N LEU A 142 -8.04 -9.58 2.23
CA LEU A 142 -7.61 -8.43 3.02
C LEU A 142 -8.72 -7.87 3.91
N ALA A 143 -9.98 -8.10 3.52
CA ALA A 143 -11.15 -7.44 4.09
C ALA A 143 -11.18 -7.35 5.63
N PRO A 144 -10.89 -8.41 6.41
CA PRO A 144 -10.91 -8.34 7.87
C PRO A 144 -9.95 -7.30 8.48
N ASN A 145 -8.90 -6.93 7.76
CA ASN A 145 -7.88 -5.99 8.21
C ASN A 145 -8.06 -4.57 7.65
N LEU A 146 -8.90 -4.40 6.63
CA LEU A 146 -9.06 -3.11 5.95
C LEU A 146 -9.74 -2.08 6.85
N ARG A 147 -9.10 -0.92 6.93
CA ARG A 147 -9.58 0.31 7.59
C ARG A 147 -9.95 1.36 6.54
N PHE A 148 -9.19 1.43 5.44
CA PHE A 148 -9.48 2.29 4.31
C PHE A 148 -9.61 1.45 3.03
N LEU A 149 -10.73 1.61 2.33
CA LEU A 149 -10.97 0.99 1.03
C LEU A 149 -11.43 2.05 0.03
N ASP A 150 -10.66 2.19 -1.05
CA ASP A 150 -10.98 3.03 -2.19
C ASP A 150 -11.04 2.16 -3.45
N LEU A 151 -12.23 2.11 -4.04
CA LEU A 151 -12.55 1.41 -5.27
C LEU A 151 -13.24 2.38 -6.25
N ASN A 152 -12.73 3.60 -6.35
CA ASN A 152 -13.23 4.59 -7.29
C ASN A 152 -13.01 4.12 -8.74
N PHE A 153 -13.95 4.44 -9.63
CA PHE A 153 -13.87 4.14 -11.06
C PHE A 153 -13.58 2.64 -11.34
N CYS A 154 -14.28 1.75 -10.62
CA CYS A 154 -14.06 0.31 -10.70
C CYS A 154 -15.19 -0.45 -11.39
N GLN A 155 -16.19 0.24 -11.98
CA GLN A 155 -17.38 -0.38 -12.58
C GLN A 155 -18.08 -1.37 -11.62
N LEU A 156 -18.11 -1.02 -10.33
CA LEU A 156 -18.68 -1.88 -9.29
C LEU A 156 -20.20 -2.03 -9.46
N THR A 157 -20.67 -3.23 -9.12
CA THR A 157 -22.09 -3.52 -8.85
C THR A 157 -22.26 -3.88 -7.37
N ASP A 158 -23.49 -3.83 -6.86
CA ASP A 158 -23.78 -4.29 -5.49
C ASP A 158 -23.35 -5.73 -5.25
N GLY A 159 -23.51 -6.63 -6.24
CA GLY A 159 -23.11 -8.03 -6.11
C GLY A 159 -21.59 -8.25 -5.95
N LEU A 160 -20.78 -7.36 -6.50
CA LEU A 160 -19.32 -7.40 -6.32
C LEU A 160 -18.90 -6.77 -4.98
N LEU A 161 -19.53 -5.65 -4.61
CA LEU A 161 -19.15 -4.87 -3.43
C LEU A 161 -19.68 -5.45 -2.12
N GLN A 162 -20.90 -6.00 -2.11
CA GLN A 162 -21.57 -6.46 -0.90
C GLN A 162 -20.72 -7.46 -0.08
N PRO A 163 -20.18 -8.55 -0.65
CA PRO A 163 -19.37 -9.50 0.11
C PRO A 163 -18.14 -8.86 0.75
N ILE A 164 -17.55 -7.86 0.08
CA ILE A 164 -16.38 -7.13 0.57
C ILE A 164 -16.76 -6.31 1.81
N VAL A 165 -17.78 -5.44 1.69
CA VAL A 165 -18.16 -4.55 2.80
C VAL A 165 -18.75 -5.28 4.00
N GLU A 166 -19.36 -6.45 3.78
CA GLU A 166 -19.78 -7.35 4.86
C GLU A 166 -18.59 -7.94 5.63
N SER A 167 -17.49 -8.22 4.93
CA SER A 167 -16.28 -8.84 5.50
C SER A 167 -15.33 -7.81 6.12
N CYS A 168 -15.43 -6.53 5.74
CA CYS A 168 -14.60 -5.45 6.29
C CYS A 168 -15.08 -4.99 7.67
N ILE A 169 -14.89 -5.82 8.69
CA ILE A 169 -15.34 -5.56 10.08
C ILE A 169 -14.63 -4.38 10.78
N ARG A 170 -13.49 -3.92 10.24
CA ARG A 170 -12.69 -2.80 10.77
C ARG A 170 -12.73 -1.56 9.88
N LEU A 171 -13.61 -1.53 8.89
CA LEU A 171 -13.66 -0.45 7.90
C LEU A 171 -14.01 0.88 8.56
N GLU A 172 -13.16 1.89 8.35
CA GLU A 172 -13.35 3.25 8.82
C GLU A 172 -13.76 4.19 7.70
N THR A 173 -13.25 3.96 6.49
CA THR A 173 -13.54 4.79 5.32
C THR A 173 -13.74 3.94 4.07
N LEU A 174 -14.78 4.27 3.31
CA LEU A 174 -15.10 3.68 2.00
C LEU A 174 -15.18 4.79 0.95
N SER A 175 -14.56 4.60 -0.21
CA SER A 175 -14.71 5.46 -1.39
C SER A 175 -15.07 4.64 -2.62
N ILE A 176 -16.16 5.01 -3.31
CA ILE A 176 -16.72 4.27 -4.47
C ILE A 176 -17.27 5.21 -5.56
N ILE A 177 -16.66 6.38 -5.76
CA ILE A 177 -16.99 7.37 -6.80
C ILE A 177 -16.88 6.74 -8.21
N GLY A 178 -17.69 7.21 -9.17
CA GLY A 178 -17.55 6.81 -10.58
C GLY A 178 -17.94 5.36 -10.87
N ASN A 179 -18.73 4.73 -10.00
CA ASN A 179 -19.28 3.38 -10.19
C ASN A 179 -20.75 3.48 -10.63
N TYR A 180 -20.98 3.77 -11.92
CA TYR A 180 -22.30 4.12 -12.42
C TYR A 180 -23.34 2.98 -12.44
N GLU A 181 -22.91 1.72 -12.37
CA GLU A 181 -23.78 0.54 -12.29
C GLU A 181 -24.19 0.18 -10.85
N TRP A 182 -23.59 0.82 -9.86
CA TRP A 182 -23.87 0.58 -8.45
C TRP A 182 -25.18 1.24 -8.02
N ARG A 183 -26.03 0.51 -7.28
CA ARG A 183 -27.40 0.93 -6.93
C ARG A 183 -27.61 1.21 -5.45
N GLY A 184 -26.58 1.12 -4.61
CA GLY A 184 -26.69 1.54 -3.20
C GLY A 184 -27.00 0.43 -2.18
N LYS A 185 -27.50 -0.73 -2.62
CA LYS A 185 -27.97 -1.81 -1.73
C LYS A 185 -26.89 -2.36 -0.81
N SER A 186 -25.63 -2.38 -1.27
CA SER A 186 -24.50 -2.87 -0.47
C SER A 186 -24.21 -2.02 0.77
N LEU A 187 -24.65 -0.75 0.84
CA LEU A 187 -24.48 0.10 2.02
C LEU A 187 -25.13 -0.50 3.27
N HIS A 188 -26.31 -1.10 3.09
CA HIS A 188 -27.07 -1.69 4.19
C HIS A 188 -26.41 -2.93 4.78
N HIS A 189 -25.39 -3.46 4.11
CA HIS A 189 -24.63 -4.63 4.51
C HIS A 189 -23.30 -4.30 5.20
N ILE A 190 -22.97 -3.00 5.37
CA ILE A 190 -21.79 -2.57 6.12
C ILE A 190 -21.96 -2.96 7.60
N LYS A 191 -21.15 -3.92 8.06
CA LYS A 191 -21.17 -4.43 9.44
C LYS A 191 -20.20 -3.70 10.38
N SER A 192 -19.20 -2.99 9.83
CA SER A 192 -18.23 -2.25 10.64
C SER A 192 -18.91 -1.23 11.56
N SER A 193 -18.61 -1.30 12.85
CA SER A 193 -18.96 -0.26 13.83
C SER A 193 -18.00 0.93 13.80
N TYR A 194 -16.85 0.79 13.11
CA TYR A 194 -15.82 1.82 13.00
C TYR A 194 -16.04 2.76 11.80
N ILE A 195 -17.04 2.51 10.97
CA ILE A 195 -17.29 3.29 9.75
C ILE A 195 -17.60 4.74 10.12
N LYS A 196 -16.75 5.67 9.66
CA LYS A 196 -16.86 7.11 9.93
C LYS A 196 -17.23 7.88 8.67
N SER A 197 -16.68 7.47 7.52
CA SER A 197 -16.83 8.22 6.28
C SER A 197 -17.15 7.29 5.11
N ILE A 198 -18.12 7.68 4.30
CA ILE A 198 -18.41 7.05 3.01
C ILE A 198 -18.41 8.16 1.96
N THR A 199 -17.62 7.97 0.91
CA THR A 199 -17.54 8.87 -0.23
C THR A 199 -18.09 8.18 -1.46
N LEU A 200 -19.10 8.77 -2.09
CA LEU A 200 -19.78 8.19 -3.24
C LEU A 200 -20.25 9.28 -4.21
N GLU A 201 -20.61 8.86 -5.41
CA GLU A 201 -21.26 9.71 -6.41
C GLU A 201 -22.74 9.35 -6.46
N LEU A 202 -23.63 10.34 -6.35
CA LEU A 202 -25.06 10.10 -6.50
C LEU A 202 -25.43 9.96 -7.97
N ASN A 203 -26.33 9.02 -8.23
CA ASN A 203 -27.01 8.87 -9.51
C ASN A 203 -28.46 8.42 -9.26
N ASP A 204 -29.27 8.45 -10.32
CA ASP A 204 -30.70 8.12 -10.26
C ASP A 204 -30.96 6.68 -9.76
N LEU A 205 -29.99 5.77 -9.90
CA LEU A 205 -30.11 4.37 -9.50
C LEU A 205 -29.86 4.14 -8.01
N CYS A 206 -29.04 4.96 -7.36
CA CYS A 206 -28.63 4.75 -5.97
C CYS A 206 -29.25 5.73 -4.95
N ASN A 207 -29.86 6.82 -5.42
CA ASN A 207 -30.35 7.90 -4.55
C ASN A 207 -31.27 7.40 -3.41
N ASN A 208 -32.26 6.56 -3.72
CA ASN A 208 -33.20 6.07 -2.70
C ASN A 208 -32.52 5.24 -1.60
N GLU A 209 -31.59 4.35 -1.98
CA GLU A 209 -30.85 3.51 -1.02
C GLU A 209 -29.89 4.36 -0.18
N VAL A 210 -29.24 5.36 -0.80
CA VAL A 210 -28.34 6.29 -0.09
C VAL A 210 -29.10 7.13 0.94
N GLU A 211 -30.26 7.68 0.57
CA GLU A 211 -31.10 8.44 1.51
C GLU A 211 -31.67 7.56 2.64
N ALA A 212 -32.11 6.34 2.31
CA ALA A 212 -32.54 5.37 3.33
C ALA A 212 -31.40 5.00 4.28
N PHE A 213 -30.17 4.83 3.77
CA PHE A 213 -28.99 4.59 4.60
C PHE A 213 -28.68 5.78 5.51
N LYS A 214 -28.70 7.01 4.98
CA LYS A 214 -28.47 8.25 5.75
C LYS A 214 -29.45 8.38 6.91
N ALA A 215 -30.74 8.16 6.66
CA ALA A 215 -31.78 8.23 7.68
C ALA A 215 -31.54 7.25 8.84
N LYS A 216 -30.98 6.06 8.55
CA LYS A 216 -30.68 5.02 9.53
C LYS A 216 -29.34 5.19 10.26
N ARG A 217 -28.32 5.72 9.58
CA ARG A 217 -26.90 5.75 10.05
C ARG A 217 -26.39 7.18 10.22
N GLY A 218 -27.18 8.05 10.88
CA GLY A 218 -26.92 9.50 10.99
C GLY A 218 -25.63 9.97 11.70
N GLN A 219 -24.70 9.07 12.05
CA GLN A 219 -23.35 9.39 12.54
C GLN A 219 -22.25 9.23 11.48
N VAL A 220 -22.56 8.63 10.32
CA VAL A 220 -21.59 8.42 9.23
C VAL A 220 -21.53 9.66 8.35
N CYS A 221 -20.35 10.26 8.21
CA CYS A 221 -20.11 11.36 7.27
C CYS A 221 -20.25 10.83 5.84
N LEU A 222 -21.31 11.23 5.14
CA LEU A 222 -21.54 10.84 3.76
C LEU A 222 -21.21 12.00 2.82
N LYS A 223 -20.13 11.84 2.04
CA LYS A 223 -19.65 12.81 1.05
C LYS A 223 -20.18 12.42 -0.32
N VAL A 224 -21.00 13.29 -0.89
CA VAL A 224 -21.62 13.06 -2.20
C VAL A 224 -20.96 13.94 -3.25
N PHE A 225 -20.56 13.32 -4.35
CA PHE A 225 -20.28 14.00 -5.61
C PHE A 225 -21.55 14.02 -6.46
N ASP A 226 -21.95 15.20 -6.91
CA ASP A 226 -23.17 15.41 -7.70
C ASP A 226 -22.79 15.71 -9.15
N LYS A 227 -23.51 15.11 -10.10
CA LYS A 227 -23.19 15.20 -11.53
C LYS A 227 -23.47 16.64 -11.99
N GLY A 228 -22.41 17.42 -12.22
CA GLY A 228 -22.50 18.79 -12.77
C GLY A 228 -22.19 19.93 -11.80
N ARG A 229 -21.73 19.66 -10.57
CA ARG A 229 -21.16 20.69 -9.70
C ARG A 229 -19.88 20.16 -9.05
N ASN A 230 -18.75 20.84 -9.27
CA ASN A 230 -17.49 20.65 -8.54
C ASN A 230 -17.64 21.10 -7.06
N THR A 231 -18.63 20.59 -6.35
CA THR A 231 -18.95 20.97 -4.97
C THR A 231 -19.06 19.72 -4.12
N PHE A 232 -18.26 19.68 -3.05
CA PHE A 232 -18.39 18.69 -2.00
C PHE A 232 -19.51 19.12 -1.05
N ARG A 233 -20.47 18.22 -0.77
CA ARG A 233 -21.36 18.38 0.38
C ARG A 233 -20.84 17.51 1.53
N THR A 234 -20.33 18.17 2.57
CA THR A 234 -20.08 17.52 3.87
C THR A 234 -21.28 17.81 4.76
N VAL A 235 -22.00 16.78 5.17
CA VAL A 235 -23.15 16.92 6.06
C VAL A 235 -22.79 16.29 7.41
N ASN A 236 -22.32 17.13 8.34
CA ASN A 236 -22.29 16.81 9.76
C ASN A 236 -23.47 17.51 10.41
N LYS A 237 -24.12 16.88 11.41
CA LYS A 237 -25.21 17.51 12.19
C LYS A 237 -24.81 18.94 12.59
N GLY A 238 -25.50 19.92 12.01
CA GLY A 238 -25.48 21.31 12.46
C GLY A 238 -24.95 22.36 11.48
N PHE A 239 -24.16 22.02 10.45
CA PHE A 239 -23.67 23.03 9.49
C PHE A 239 -23.48 22.42 8.10
N GLU A 240 -24.26 22.89 7.14
CA GLU A 240 -23.98 22.70 5.72
C GLU A 240 -22.83 23.64 5.32
N THR A 241 -21.68 23.09 4.97
CA THR A 241 -20.59 23.87 4.36
C THR A 241 -20.33 23.32 2.96
N ASN A 242 -20.61 24.13 1.95
CA ASN A 242 -20.18 23.87 0.57
C ASN A 242 -18.72 24.34 0.45
N THR A 243 -17.80 23.41 0.20
CA THR A 243 -16.42 23.75 -0.16
C THR A 243 -16.26 23.61 -1.66
N LEU A 244 -15.98 24.73 -2.34
CA LEU A 244 -15.57 24.76 -3.74
C LEU A 244 -14.07 24.41 -3.80
N ILE A 245 -13.71 23.42 -4.61
CA ILE A 245 -12.30 23.15 -4.96
C ILE A 245 -12.15 23.47 -6.44
N PHE A 246 -11.31 24.44 -6.76
CA PHE A 246 -10.82 24.68 -8.11
C PHE A 246 -9.74 23.62 -8.40
N SER A 247 -9.95 22.80 -9.43
CA SER A 247 -8.94 21.88 -9.96
C SER A 247 -8.00 22.62 -10.91
N LEU A 248 -6.68 22.54 -10.64
CA LEU A 248 -5.62 22.67 -11.64
C LEU A 248 -5.49 21.37 -12.42
#